data_AF-A0A8B9RHC0-F1
#
_entry.id   AF-A0A8B9RHC0-F1
#
_cell.length_a   1.000
_cell.length_b   1.000
_cell.length_c   1.000
_cell.angle_alpha   90.00
_cell.angle_beta   90.00
_cell.angle_gamma   90.00
#
_symmetry.space_group_name_H-M   'P 1'
#
loop_
_entity.id
_entity.type
_entity.pdbx_description
1 polymer ?
#
loop_
_entity_poly.entity_id
_entity_poly.type
_entity_poly.pdbx_seq_one_letter_code
_entity_poly.pdbx_strand_id
1 'polypeptide(L)'
;MMLELCFLSALLFCVHGAKLPEPEVKIEVMYKPFLCHRKTKYGDILLVHYEGFLESNGTLFHSSRQHGDKNPVWFTLGIREVIKGWDKGLQNMCAGEKRKLTIPPSLAYGKEGKGKIPPESTLIFEIEVMEIRNGPRSHESFQEMDLNDDWKLSRSEVCNNDICRLCTEIETNFIVFLIHERMLSCSKLNLQNVSVSGERVSAERV
;
A
#
# COMPACT_ATOMS: atom_id res chain seq x y z
N MET A 1 22.37 -48.57 54.03
CA MET A 1 21.55 -47.34 54.01
C MET A 1 21.97 -46.50 52.82
N MET A 2 20.98 -46.02 52.07
CA MET A 2 21.06 -45.11 50.92
C MET A 2 21.65 -45.67 49.63
N LEU A 3 20.78 -46.18 48.74
CA LEU A 3 20.89 -46.02 47.29
C LEU A 3 19.59 -46.49 46.61
N GLU A 4 18.46 -45.94 47.05
CA GLU A 4 17.23 -45.87 46.25
C GLU A 4 16.74 -44.43 46.31
N LEU A 5 17.01 -43.63 45.26
CA LEU A 5 16.34 -42.36 44.93
C LEU A 5 17.03 -41.73 43.71
N CYS A 6 16.84 -42.34 42.54
CA CYS A 6 16.93 -41.63 41.25
C CYS A 6 15.59 -41.81 40.52
N PHE A 7 14.50 -41.54 41.24
CA PHE A 7 13.21 -41.24 40.62
C PHE A 7 13.25 -39.80 40.08
N LEU A 8 12.81 -39.63 38.83
CA LEU A 8 12.13 -38.43 38.32
C LEU A 8 12.96 -37.16 38.00
N SER A 9 14.08 -37.27 37.30
CA SER A 9 14.58 -36.09 36.56
C SER A 9 14.87 -36.39 35.10
N ALA A 10 14.21 -35.64 34.22
CA ALA A 10 14.45 -35.48 32.79
C ALA A 10 13.59 -36.33 31.82
N LEU A 11 12.26 -36.24 31.96
CA LEU A 11 11.37 -36.15 30.80
C LEU A 11 10.94 -34.68 30.60
N LEU A 12 11.92 -33.78 30.44
CA LEU A 12 11.69 -32.56 29.66
C LEU A 12 11.93 -32.95 28.20
N PHE A 13 10.98 -33.70 27.62
CA PHE A 13 10.85 -33.69 26.17
C PHE A 13 10.57 -32.24 25.81
N CYS A 14 11.60 -31.57 25.29
CA CYS A 14 11.45 -30.29 24.63
C CYS A 14 10.43 -30.48 23.51
N VAL A 15 9.18 -30.15 23.78
CA VAL A 15 8.13 -30.00 22.77
C VAL A 15 8.59 -28.84 21.91
N HIS A 16 9.40 -29.15 20.91
CA HIS A 16 9.65 -28.25 19.80
C HIS A 16 8.32 -28.16 19.07
N GLY A 17 7.52 -27.15 19.43
CA GLY A 17 6.34 -26.79 18.69
C GLY A 17 6.77 -26.54 17.24
N ALA A 18 6.48 -27.50 16.37
CA ALA A 18 6.67 -27.35 14.94
C ALA A 18 5.73 -26.23 14.48
N LYS A 19 6.28 -25.02 14.31
CA LYS A 19 5.54 -23.89 13.77
C LYS A 19 5.19 -24.23 12.32
N LEU A 20 3.90 -24.37 12.03
CA LEU A 20 3.42 -24.59 10.68
C LEU A 20 3.93 -23.47 9.77
N PRO A 21 4.31 -23.78 8.51
CA PRO A 21 4.77 -22.76 7.58
C PRO A 21 3.68 -21.69 7.43
N GLU A 22 4.06 -20.43 7.54
CA GLU A 22 3.13 -19.33 7.34
C GLU A 22 2.66 -19.32 5.88
N PRO A 23 1.39 -18.99 5.61
CA PRO A 23 0.91 -18.91 4.24
C PRO A 23 1.63 -17.78 3.50
N GLU A 24 2.17 -18.11 2.34
CA GLU A 24 2.91 -17.21 1.46
C GLU A 24 2.23 -17.10 0.09
N VAL A 25 2.43 -15.95 -0.56
CA VAL A 25 1.98 -15.74 -1.94
C VAL A 25 3.08 -16.24 -2.86
N LYS A 26 2.74 -17.08 -3.84
CA LYS A 26 3.67 -17.42 -4.91
C LYS A 26 3.66 -16.29 -5.94
N ILE A 27 4.84 -15.73 -6.21
CA ILE A 27 5.03 -14.59 -7.11
C ILE A 27 5.79 -15.06 -8.35
N GLU A 28 5.20 -14.87 -9.53
CA GLU A 28 5.82 -15.15 -10.82
C GLU A 28 5.88 -13.85 -11.63
N VAL A 29 7.09 -13.39 -11.99
CA VAL A 29 7.27 -12.19 -12.83
C VAL A 29 7.12 -12.60 -14.29
N MET A 30 6.05 -12.14 -14.94
CA MET A 30 5.76 -12.48 -16.33
C MET A 30 6.42 -11.53 -17.31
N TYR A 31 6.48 -10.25 -16.97
CA TYR A 31 7.13 -9.23 -17.78
C TYR A 31 7.72 -8.16 -16.87
N LYS A 32 8.92 -7.69 -17.20
CA LYS A 32 9.60 -6.62 -16.49
C LYS A 32 10.18 -5.62 -17.49
N PRO A 33 9.94 -4.31 -17.32
CA PRO A 33 10.53 -3.31 -18.19
C PRO A 33 12.06 -3.29 -18.06
N PHE A 34 12.75 -2.91 -19.14
CA PHE A 34 14.21 -2.79 -19.15
C PHE A 34 14.70 -1.73 -18.17
N LEU A 35 14.01 -0.59 -18.10
CA LEU A 35 14.29 0.50 -17.16
C LEU A 35 13.28 0.48 -16.01
N CYS A 36 13.79 0.58 -14.79
CA CYS A 36 12.99 0.70 -13.58
C CYS A 36 13.55 1.82 -12.71
N HIS A 37 12.99 3.02 -12.90
CA HIS A 37 13.41 4.21 -12.16
C HIS A 37 12.91 4.22 -10.71
N ARG A 38 11.75 3.60 -10.48
CA ARG A 38 11.08 3.54 -9.18
C ARG A 38 10.49 2.15 -8.96
N LYS A 39 10.59 1.67 -7.73
CA LYS A 39 9.92 0.45 -7.27
C LYS A 39 8.78 0.80 -6.32
N THR A 40 7.74 -0.03 -6.33
CA THR A 40 6.62 0.07 -5.40
C THR A 40 7.06 -0.24 -3.97
N LYS A 41 6.56 0.56 -3.03
CA LYS A 41 6.71 0.36 -1.59
C LYS A 41 5.37 0.58 -0.87
N TYR A 42 5.28 0.18 0.39
CA TYR A 42 4.10 0.45 1.20
C TYR A 42 3.82 1.96 1.28
N GLY A 43 2.54 2.31 1.17
CA GLY A 43 2.08 3.70 1.10
C GLY A 43 2.04 4.28 -0.32
N ASP A 44 2.59 3.60 -1.34
CA ASP A 44 2.41 4.04 -2.72
C ASP A 44 0.97 3.80 -3.19
N ILE A 45 0.48 4.68 -4.06
CA ILE A 45 -0.77 4.49 -4.79
C ILE A 45 -0.43 3.91 -6.16
N LEU A 46 -1.00 2.76 -6.49
CA LEU A 46 -0.74 2.03 -7.71
C LEU A 46 -1.95 2.08 -8.63
N LEU A 47 -1.73 2.40 -9.90
CA LEU A 47 -2.71 2.20 -10.96
C LEU A 47 -2.47 0.84 -11.59
N VAL A 48 -3.44 -0.07 -11.51
CA VAL A 48 -3.24 -1.44 -12.00
C VAL A 48 -4.35 -1.90 -12.93
N HIS A 49 -3.95 -2.70 -13.91
CA HIS A 49 -4.85 -3.64 -14.55
C HIS A 49 -4.67 -5.02 -13.92
N TYR A 50 -5.78 -5.72 -13.78
CA TYR A 50 -5.79 -7.08 -13.26
C TYR A 50 -6.87 -7.96 -13.85
N GLU A 51 -6.61 -9.26 -13.76
CA GLU A 51 -7.53 -10.37 -14.01
C GLU A 51 -7.40 -11.38 -12.89
N GLY A 52 -8.54 -11.83 -12.35
CA GLY A 52 -8.62 -12.75 -11.22
C GLY A 52 -9.35 -14.04 -11.61
N PHE A 53 -8.70 -15.16 -11.34
CA PHE A 53 -9.15 -16.51 -11.67
C PHE A 53 -9.20 -17.40 -10.44
N LEU A 54 -10.17 -18.32 -10.40
CA LEU A 54 -10.18 -19.41 -9.42
C LEU A 54 -9.14 -20.45 -9.83
N GLU A 55 -8.23 -20.84 -8.93
CA GLU A 55 -7.22 -21.87 -9.24
C GLU A 55 -7.87 -23.22 -9.58
N SER A 56 -8.98 -23.55 -8.92
CA SER A 56 -9.64 -24.85 -9.03
C SER A 56 -10.17 -25.19 -10.43
N ASN A 57 -10.61 -24.19 -11.19
CA ASN A 57 -11.25 -24.40 -12.48
C ASN A 57 -10.84 -23.37 -13.56
N GLY A 58 -9.93 -22.44 -13.24
CA GLY A 58 -9.50 -21.38 -14.15
C GLY A 58 -10.56 -20.34 -14.49
N THR A 59 -11.70 -20.33 -13.80
CA THR A 59 -12.80 -19.40 -14.11
C THR A 59 -12.43 -17.98 -13.74
N LEU A 60 -12.53 -17.07 -14.70
CA LEU A 60 -12.40 -15.63 -14.46
C LEU A 60 -13.58 -15.14 -13.62
N PHE A 61 -13.30 -14.65 -12.41
CA PHE A 61 -14.33 -14.09 -11.53
C PHE A 61 -14.36 -12.55 -11.56
N HIS A 62 -13.24 -11.91 -11.92
CA HIS A 62 -13.13 -10.45 -11.99
C HIS A 62 -12.05 -10.02 -12.98
N SER A 63 -12.29 -8.96 -13.76
CA SER A 63 -11.28 -8.34 -14.63
C SER A 63 -11.54 -6.83 -14.74
N SER A 64 -10.46 -6.05 -14.66
CA SER A 64 -10.48 -4.61 -14.96
C SER A 64 -10.64 -4.29 -16.46
N ARG A 65 -10.60 -5.31 -17.33
CA ARG A 65 -10.62 -5.14 -18.80
C ARG A 65 -11.93 -5.59 -19.45
N GLN A 66 -12.76 -6.37 -18.75
CA GLN A 66 -13.95 -7.03 -19.34
C GLN A 66 -15.31 -6.47 -18.91
N HIS A 67 -15.40 -5.36 -18.17
CA HIS A 67 -16.69 -4.73 -17.84
C HIS A 67 -16.69 -3.25 -18.24
N GLY A 68 -17.90 -2.64 -18.33
CA GLY A 68 -18.23 -1.37 -19.01
C GLY A 68 -17.30 -0.17 -18.80
N ASP A 69 -16.44 -0.20 -17.79
CA ASP A 69 -15.30 0.70 -17.63
C ASP A 69 -14.01 -0.10 -17.72
N LYS A 70 -13.39 -0.13 -18.92
CA LYS A 70 -12.07 -0.78 -19.19
C LYS A 70 -10.90 -0.02 -18.54
N ASN A 71 -11.15 0.62 -17.42
CA ASN A 71 -10.23 1.54 -16.78
C ASN A 71 -9.41 0.80 -15.72
N PRO A 72 -8.10 1.05 -15.65
CA PRO A 72 -7.29 0.56 -14.55
C PRO A 72 -7.77 1.17 -13.22
N VAL A 73 -7.51 0.45 -12.12
CA VAL A 73 -8.02 0.80 -10.79
C VAL A 73 -6.87 1.30 -9.91
N TRP A 74 -7.13 2.36 -9.15
CA TRP A 74 -6.22 2.89 -8.14
C TRP A 74 -6.42 2.16 -6.80
N PHE A 75 -5.33 1.81 -6.12
CA PHE A 75 -5.36 1.39 -4.72
C PHE A 75 -4.04 1.73 -4.03
N THR A 76 -4.03 1.73 -2.70
CA THR A 76 -2.87 2.04 -1.87
C THR A 76 -2.24 0.74 -1.35
N LEU A 77 -0.94 0.57 -1.59
CA LEU A 77 -0.21 -0.64 -1.23
C LEU A 77 0.09 -0.68 0.28
N GLY A 78 -0.20 -1.80 0.94
CA GLY A 78 0.24 -2.07 2.31
C GLY A 78 -0.71 -1.61 3.43
N ILE A 79 -1.88 -1.07 3.10
CA ILE A 79 -2.88 -0.61 4.08
C ILE A 79 -4.08 -1.55 4.19
N ARG A 80 -4.04 -2.74 3.57
CA ARG A 80 -5.17 -3.69 3.49
C ARG A 80 -6.44 -3.11 2.86
N GLU A 81 -6.28 -2.17 1.93
CA GLU A 81 -7.39 -1.70 1.08
C GLU A 81 -7.90 -2.83 0.17
N VAL A 82 -7.00 -3.75 -0.19
CA VAL A 82 -7.24 -4.97 -0.95
C VAL A 82 -6.86 -6.22 -0.14
N ILE A 83 -6.98 -7.41 -0.74
CA ILE A 83 -6.62 -8.67 -0.07
C ILE A 83 -5.13 -8.68 0.33
N LYS A 84 -4.81 -9.32 1.46
CA LYS A 84 -3.43 -9.38 2.00
C LYS A 84 -2.41 -9.92 1.01
N GLY A 85 -2.84 -10.81 0.10
CA GLY A 85 -1.96 -11.36 -0.93
C GLY A 85 -1.47 -10.31 -1.94
N TRP A 86 -2.25 -9.27 -2.21
CA TRP A 86 -1.81 -8.16 -3.07
C TRP A 86 -0.74 -7.31 -2.36
N ASP A 87 -0.96 -6.98 -1.08
CA ASP A 87 0.03 -6.24 -0.28
C ASP A 87 1.40 -6.95 -0.23
N LYS A 88 1.39 -8.28 -0.11
CA LYS A 88 2.61 -9.10 -0.16
C LYS A 88 3.19 -9.23 -1.58
N GLY A 89 2.34 -9.44 -2.58
CA GLY A 89 2.75 -9.79 -3.95
C GLY A 89 3.22 -8.62 -4.82
N LEU A 90 2.78 -7.39 -4.50
CA LEU A 90 2.98 -6.20 -5.35
C LEU A 90 4.08 -5.26 -4.86
N GLN A 91 4.85 -5.65 -3.84
CA GLN A 91 6.05 -4.91 -3.44
C GLN A 91 7.18 -5.06 -4.45
N ASN A 92 8.06 -4.06 -4.53
CA ASN A 92 9.24 -4.08 -5.39
C ASN A 92 8.92 -4.26 -6.88
N MET A 93 7.76 -3.79 -7.34
CA MET A 93 7.37 -3.77 -8.75
C MET A 93 7.77 -2.47 -9.43
N CYS A 94 8.05 -2.53 -10.71
CA CYS A 94 8.26 -1.36 -11.55
C CYS A 94 6.97 -0.98 -12.30
N ALA A 95 6.81 0.29 -12.68
CA ALA A 95 5.77 0.69 -13.62
C ALA A 95 6.00 -0.01 -14.97
N GLY A 96 4.96 -0.63 -15.52
CA GLY A 96 4.97 -1.52 -16.68
C GLY A 96 5.26 -2.99 -16.35
N GLU A 97 5.52 -3.37 -15.09
CA GLU A 97 5.77 -4.77 -14.73
C GLU A 97 4.47 -5.57 -14.64
N LYS A 98 4.48 -6.81 -15.15
CA LYS A 98 3.37 -7.77 -15.06
C LYS A 98 3.76 -8.96 -14.20
N ARG A 99 2.94 -9.29 -13.19
CA ARG A 99 3.12 -10.43 -12.30
C ARG A 99 1.90 -11.34 -12.29
N LYS A 100 2.15 -12.62 -12.02
CA LYS A 100 1.14 -13.60 -11.65
C LYS A 100 1.32 -13.96 -10.19
N LEU A 101 0.24 -13.84 -9.42
CA LEU A 101 0.20 -14.14 -7.99
C LEU A 101 -0.71 -15.35 -7.77
N THR A 102 -0.21 -16.40 -7.12
CA THR A 102 -1.05 -17.46 -6.56
C THR A 102 -1.21 -17.21 -5.07
N ILE A 103 -2.45 -16.93 -4.65
CA ILE A 103 -2.78 -16.45 -3.31
C ILE A 103 -3.63 -17.50 -2.59
N PRO A 104 -3.12 -18.10 -1.49
CA PRO A 104 -3.89 -19.05 -0.71
C PRO A 104 -5.08 -18.37 -0.01
N PRO A 105 -6.13 -19.12 0.36
CA PRO A 105 -7.36 -18.55 0.93
C PRO A 105 -7.14 -17.69 2.18
N SER A 106 -6.17 -18.05 3.03
CA SER A 106 -5.81 -17.31 4.24
C SER A 106 -5.27 -15.88 3.99
N LEU A 107 -4.79 -15.61 2.77
CA LEU A 107 -4.34 -14.30 2.31
C LEU A 107 -5.33 -13.64 1.32
N ALA A 108 -6.46 -14.30 1.05
CA ALA A 108 -7.53 -13.85 0.17
C ALA A 108 -8.84 -13.65 0.96
N TYR A 109 -9.89 -14.41 0.66
CA TYR A 109 -11.23 -14.29 1.26
C TYR A 109 -11.55 -15.38 2.30
N GLY A 110 -10.58 -16.25 2.62
CA GLY A 110 -10.68 -17.26 3.68
C GLY A 110 -11.90 -18.18 3.58
N LYS A 111 -12.41 -18.59 4.74
CA LYS A 111 -13.52 -19.53 4.91
C LYS A 111 -14.87 -18.98 4.46
N GLU A 112 -14.98 -17.66 4.34
CA GLU A 112 -16.26 -17.01 4.01
C GLU A 112 -16.46 -16.90 2.50
N GLY A 113 -15.38 -16.76 1.73
CA GLY A 113 -15.47 -16.45 0.31
C GLY A 113 -16.03 -15.04 0.08
N LYS A 114 -16.40 -14.72 -1.17
CA LYS A 114 -17.04 -13.44 -1.53
C LYS A 114 -17.71 -13.50 -2.90
N GLY A 115 -19.02 -13.29 -2.95
CA GLY A 115 -19.76 -13.20 -4.22
C GLY A 115 -19.59 -14.46 -5.08
N LYS A 116 -18.87 -14.33 -6.21
CA LYS A 116 -18.55 -15.45 -7.13
C LYS A 116 -17.40 -16.35 -6.65
N ILE A 117 -16.75 -16.00 -5.54
CA ILE A 117 -15.57 -16.71 -5.00
C ILE A 117 -16.04 -17.62 -3.86
N PRO A 118 -15.95 -18.96 -4.02
CA PRO A 118 -16.29 -19.89 -2.95
C PRO A 118 -15.39 -19.78 -1.71
N PRO A 119 -15.84 -20.26 -0.54
CA PRO A 119 -14.99 -20.52 0.62
C PRO A 119 -13.71 -21.28 0.30
N GLU A 120 -12.63 -20.96 1.02
CA GLU A 120 -11.34 -21.66 0.94
C GLU A 120 -10.74 -21.73 -0.48
N SER A 121 -11.06 -20.76 -1.33
CA SER A 121 -10.53 -20.70 -2.70
C SER A 121 -9.13 -20.10 -2.76
N THR A 122 -8.21 -20.82 -3.40
CA THR A 122 -6.95 -20.26 -3.90
C THR A 122 -7.22 -19.43 -5.16
N LEU A 123 -6.64 -18.23 -5.23
CA LEU A 123 -6.86 -17.29 -6.33
C LEU A 123 -5.58 -17.10 -7.13
N ILE A 124 -5.73 -17.00 -8.44
CA ILE A 124 -4.67 -16.60 -9.35
C ILE A 124 -4.99 -15.19 -9.83
N PHE A 125 -4.07 -14.25 -9.65
CA PHE A 125 -4.18 -12.91 -10.20
C PHE A 125 -3.06 -12.64 -11.19
N GLU A 126 -3.42 -12.14 -12.36
CA GLU A 126 -2.47 -11.49 -13.26
C GLU A 126 -2.63 -9.99 -13.11
N ILE A 127 -1.55 -9.29 -12.75
CA ILE A 127 -1.57 -7.87 -12.39
C ILE A 127 -0.47 -7.16 -13.17
N GLU A 128 -0.83 -6.04 -13.78
CA GLU A 128 0.06 -5.11 -14.47
C GLU A 128 0.01 -3.76 -13.77
N VAL A 129 1.18 -3.26 -13.35
CA VAL A 129 1.29 -1.91 -12.77
C VAL A 129 1.46 -0.91 -13.89
N MET A 130 0.53 0.03 -14.03
CA MET A 130 0.56 1.07 -15.05
C MET A 130 1.31 2.31 -14.56
N GLU A 131 1.05 2.73 -13.33
CA GLU A 131 1.60 3.96 -12.74
C GLU A 131 1.82 3.79 -11.23
N ILE A 132 2.83 4.47 -10.68
CA ILE A 132 3.15 4.53 -9.25
C ILE A 132 3.13 5.98 -8.81
N ARG A 133 2.32 6.32 -7.81
CA ARG A 133 2.25 7.64 -7.19
C ARG A 133 2.60 7.57 -5.71
N ASN A 134 3.09 8.68 -5.16
CA ASN A 134 3.23 8.84 -3.71
C ASN A 134 1.83 8.87 -3.09
N GLY A 135 1.57 8.02 -2.10
CA GLY A 135 0.34 8.11 -1.35
C GLY A 135 0.34 9.24 -0.34
N PRO A 136 -0.84 9.61 0.17
CA PRO A 136 -0.96 10.63 1.20
C PRO A 136 -0.26 10.14 2.46
N ARG A 137 0.81 10.84 2.87
CA ARG A 137 1.52 10.65 4.14
C ARG A 137 2.50 9.46 4.19
N SER A 138 3.34 9.26 3.17
CA SER A 138 4.50 8.38 3.35
C SER A 138 5.55 9.04 4.25
N HIS A 139 6.27 8.27 5.08
CA HIS A 139 7.38 8.80 5.89
C HIS A 139 8.45 9.44 5.01
N GLU A 140 8.66 8.91 3.80
CA GLU A 140 9.56 9.52 2.82
C GLU A 140 9.03 10.86 2.34
N SER A 141 7.72 11.02 2.13
CA SER A 141 7.14 12.33 1.82
C SER A 141 7.32 13.32 2.97
N PHE A 142 7.30 12.84 4.21
CA PHE A 142 7.61 13.67 5.38
C PHE A 142 9.09 14.07 5.39
N GLN A 143 10.02 13.13 5.19
CA GLN A 143 11.45 13.39 5.10
C GLN A 143 11.83 14.30 3.91
N GLU A 144 11.15 14.17 2.77
CA GLU A 144 11.36 15.04 1.60
C GLU A 144 10.93 16.50 1.88
N MET A 145 9.98 16.71 2.79
CA MET A 145 9.49 18.04 3.17
C MET A 145 10.21 18.60 4.40
N ASP A 146 10.71 17.76 5.29
CA ASP A 146 11.46 18.11 6.50
C ASP A 146 12.92 18.43 6.14
N LEU A 147 13.16 19.64 5.64
CA LEU A 147 14.48 20.06 5.15
C LEU A 147 15.52 20.28 6.25
N ASN A 148 15.08 20.38 7.51
CA ASN A 148 15.95 20.64 8.65
C ASN A 148 16.10 19.42 9.58
N ASP A 149 15.47 18.29 9.24
CA ASP A 149 15.46 17.04 9.98
C ASP A 149 15.00 17.18 11.46
N ASP A 150 14.13 18.15 11.77
CA ASP A 150 13.63 18.38 13.14
C ASP A 150 12.40 17.54 13.52
N TRP A 151 11.98 16.66 12.60
CA TRP A 151 10.81 15.80 12.68
C TRP A 151 9.50 16.56 12.85
N LYS A 152 9.46 17.80 12.38
CA LYS A 152 8.25 18.63 12.26
C LYS A 152 8.23 19.23 10.86
N LEU A 153 7.06 19.72 10.46
CA LEU A 153 6.92 20.48 9.22
C LEU A 153 6.54 21.91 9.57
N SER A 154 7.50 22.83 9.42
CA SER A 154 7.25 24.26 9.55
C SER A 154 6.45 24.78 8.34
N ARG A 155 5.80 25.94 8.51
CA ARG A 155 5.07 26.60 7.41
C ARG A 155 5.99 26.89 6.20
N SER A 156 7.26 27.17 6.43
CA SER A 156 8.27 27.39 5.39
C SER A 156 8.63 26.13 4.60
N GLU A 157 8.65 24.97 5.27
CA GLU A 157 8.95 23.67 4.65
C GLU A 157 7.78 23.14 3.82
N VAL A 158 6.56 23.27 4.35
CA VAL A 158 5.32 22.90 3.65
C VAL A 158 5.14 23.73 2.37
N CYS A 159 5.62 24.98 2.38
CA CYS A 159 5.44 25.93 1.29
C CYS A 159 6.65 26.10 0.36
N ASN A 160 7.63 25.19 0.42
CA ASN A 160 8.87 25.35 -0.37
C ASN A 160 8.74 24.95 -1.86
N ASN A 161 7.57 24.47 -2.29
CA ASN A 161 7.25 24.29 -3.71
C ASN A 161 6.44 25.51 -4.21
N ASP A 162 6.80 26.03 -5.39
CA ASP A 162 6.37 27.32 -5.99
C ASP A 162 4.85 27.64 -5.97
N ILE A 163 4.01 26.67 -5.67
CA ILE A 163 2.56 26.80 -5.46
C ILE A 163 2.23 27.73 -4.28
N CYS A 164 2.97 27.65 -3.16
CA CYS A 164 2.73 28.57 -2.03
C CYS A 164 3.29 29.97 -2.27
N ARG A 165 4.40 30.08 -3.02
CA ARG A 165 5.06 31.36 -3.29
C ARG A 165 4.17 32.31 -4.09
N LEU A 166 3.42 31.75 -5.05
CA LEU A 166 2.40 32.45 -5.82
C LEU A 166 1.21 32.90 -4.96
N CYS A 167 0.81 32.13 -3.93
CA CYS A 167 -0.24 32.56 -3.01
C CYS A 167 0.18 33.73 -2.11
N THR A 168 1.46 33.81 -1.72
CA THR A 168 1.97 34.90 -0.88
C THR A 168 2.19 36.23 -1.63
N GLU A 169 2.34 36.20 -2.96
CA GLU A 169 2.49 37.44 -3.75
C GLU A 169 1.15 38.06 -4.19
N ILE A 170 0.08 37.27 -4.27
CA ILE A 170 -1.24 37.74 -4.73
C ILE A 170 -1.96 38.62 -3.68
N GLU A 171 -1.57 38.60 -2.40
CA GLU A 171 -2.17 39.49 -1.40
C GLU A 171 -1.71 40.96 -1.49
N THR A 172 -0.77 41.32 -2.37
CA THR A 172 -0.29 42.71 -2.47
C THR A 172 -0.69 43.48 -3.72
N ASN A 173 -1.20 42.85 -4.79
CA ASN A 173 -1.70 43.61 -5.95
C ASN A 173 -2.81 42.88 -6.72
N PHE A 174 -3.99 43.51 -6.75
CA PHE A 174 -5.18 43.06 -7.44
C PHE A 174 -5.18 43.53 -8.91
N ILE A 175 -4.91 42.68 -9.90
CA ILE A 175 -5.38 42.83 -11.30
C ILE A 175 -5.69 41.45 -11.93
N VAL A 176 -6.97 41.07 -11.85
CA VAL A 176 -7.87 40.56 -12.92
C VAL A 176 -7.27 39.77 -14.13
N PHE A 177 -7.77 38.52 -14.26
CA PHE A 177 -8.21 37.78 -15.47
C PHE A 177 -7.44 36.53 -16.00
N LEU A 178 -8.13 35.39 -15.81
CA LEU A 178 -8.38 34.26 -16.73
C LEU A 178 -7.21 33.41 -17.26
N ILE A 179 -7.01 32.23 -16.64
CA ILE A 179 -7.08 30.95 -17.37
C ILE A 179 -7.84 29.90 -16.53
N HIS A 180 -8.80 29.30 -17.20
CA HIS A 180 -9.88 28.38 -16.83
C HIS A 180 -9.52 27.16 -15.95
N GLU A 181 -10.32 26.94 -14.89
CA GLU A 181 -10.59 25.72 -14.13
C GLU A 181 -9.47 24.66 -13.92
N ARG A 182 -8.73 24.75 -12.81
CA ARG A 182 -8.20 23.61 -12.01
C ARG A 182 -7.36 24.12 -10.83
N MET A 183 -7.98 24.62 -9.77
CA MET A 183 -7.33 24.70 -8.45
C MET A 183 -8.40 24.61 -7.36
N LEU A 184 -8.52 23.43 -6.75
CA LEU A 184 -9.21 23.27 -5.48
C LEU A 184 -8.38 23.98 -4.40
N SER A 185 -8.68 25.27 -4.22
CA SER A 185 -8.67 26.08 -3.00
C SER A 185 -7.73 25.64 -1.87
N CYS A 186 -6.62 26.37 -1.71
CA CYS A 186 -5.81 26.43 -0.49
C CYS A 186 -6.53 27.14 0.67
N SER A 187 -7.71 27.72 0.44
CA SER A 187 -8.48 28.49 1.42
C SER A 187 -9.45 27.68 2.29
N LYS A 188 -9.55 26.35 2.12
CA LYS A 188 -10.48 25.51 2.91
C LYS A 188 -9.87 24.75 4.08
N LEU A 189 -8.55 24.72 4.24
CA LEU A 189 -7.89 23.99 5.34
C LEU A 189 -7.10 24.97 6.21
N ASN A 190 -7.82 25.61 7.13
CA ASN A 190 -7.28 26.47 8.18
C ASN A 190 -6.61 25.60 9.27
N LEU A 191 -5.52 24.91 8.93
CA LEU A 191 -4.76 24.03 9.82
C LEU A 191 -3.39 24.65 10.06
N GLN A 192 -3.10 25.05 11.30
CA GLN A 192 -1.84 25.71 11.63
C GLN A 192 -0.75 24.75 12.09
N ASN A 193 -1.07 23.60 12.68
CA ASN A 193 -0.07 22.70 13.25
C ASN A 193 -0.42 21.23 13.01
N VAL A 194 0.43 20.53 12.26
CA VAL A 194 0.42 19.07 12.14
C VAL A 194 1.61 18.54 12.91
N SER A 195 1.36 17.75 13.95
CA SER A 195 2.41 17.11 14.75
C SER A 195 2.25 15.60 14.68
N VAL A 196 3.39 14.90 14.72
CA VAL A 196 3.45 13.43 14.75
C VAL A 196 4.03 13.01 16.10
N SER A 197 3.30 12.18 16.84
CA SER A 197 3.82 11.49 18.02
C SER A 197 3.54 10.00 17.88
N GLY A 198 4.58 9.19 17.62
CA GLY A 198 4.41 7.77 17.28
C GLY A 198 3.74 7.58 15.91
N GLU A 199 2.79 6.63 15.80
CA GLU A 199 2.06 6.33 14.55
C GLU A 199 0.83 7.24 14.28
N ARG A 200 0.57 8.23 15.15
CA ARG A 200 -0.60 9.11 15.04
C ARG A 200 -0.20 10.51 14.57
N VAL A 201 -0.91 10.98 13.55
CA VAL A 201 -0.85 12.36 13.04
C VAL A 201 -2.02 13.12 13.64
N SER A 202 -1.72 14.15 14.44
CA SER A 202 -2.72 15.04 15.03
C SER A 202 -2.62 16.41 14.37
N ALA A 203 -3.76 16.94 13.95
CA ALA A 203 -3.90 18.29 13.43
C ALA A 203 -4.84 19.08 14.33
N GLU A 204 -4.38 20.22 14.85
CA GLU A 204 -5.25 21.15 15.56
C GLU A 204 -5.99 22.03 14.56
N ARG A 205 -7.31 22.04 14.69
CA ARG A 205 -8.21 22.93 13.96
C ARG A 205 -8.52 24.13 14.85
N VAL A 206 -8.46 25.34 14.29
CA VAL A 206 -9.06 26.53 14.94
C VAL A 206 -10.56 26.52 14.72
#